data_AF-A0A1G5HZZ3-F1
#
_entry.id   AF-A0A1G5HZZ3-F1
#
_cell.length_a   1.000
_cell.length_b   1.000
_cell.length_c   1.000
_cell.angle_alpha   90.00
_cell.angle_beta   90.00
_cell.angle_gamma   90.00
#
_symmetry.space_group_name_H-M   'P 1'
#
loop_
_entity.id
_entity.type
_entity.pdbx_description
1 polymer ?
#
loop_
_entity_poly.entity_id
_entity_poly.type
_entity_poly.pdbx_seq_one_letter_code
_entity_poly.pdbx_strand_id
1 'polypeptide(L)'
;MAKHIGNKIVRFTGVTDLDDTPLSDWRGDYLGLPGMLCIYESEHKVPGKRLVYFFPHEPDKEMQRYMHTTFGDYSESDGIITLTSHHIYKFEIGDFLSEDEHKILWLNAFLI
;
A
#
# COMPACT_ATOMS: atom_id res chain seq x y z
N MET A 1 7.97 -16.54 6.88
CA MET A 1 7.68 -16.50 5.44
C MET A 1 6.36 -15.78 5.26
N ALA A 2 6.25 -15.00 4.19
CA ALA A 2 5.03 -14.29 3.83
C ALA A 2 4.65 -14.71 2.41
N LYS A 3 3.37 -15.02 2.19
CA LYS A 3 2.86 -15.43 0.89
C LYS A 3 2.19 -14.24 0.21
N HIS A 4 2.49 -14.02 -1.06
CA HIS A 4 1.75 -13.06 -1.88
C HIS A 4 0.32 -13.56 -2.11
N ILE A 5 -0.68 -12.71 -1.87
CA ILE A 5 -2.10 -13.09 -1.94
C ILE A 5 -2.91 -12.23 -2.91
N GLY A 6 -2.36 -11.13 -3.43
CA GLY A 6 -3.04 -10.32 -4.43
C GLY A 6 -2.43 -8.94 -4.63
N ASN A 7 -2.85 -8.31 -5.71
CA ASN A 7 -2.50 -6.93 -6.06
C ASN A 7 -3.78 -6.12 -6.28
N LYS A 8 -3.74 -4.84 -5.95
CA LYS A 8 -4.84 -3.90 -6.22
C LYS A 8 -4.29 -2.59 -6.72
N ILE A 9 -5.03 -1.97 -7.64
CA ILE A 9 -4.79 -0.58 -8.03
C ILE A 9 -5.50 0.29 -7.02
N VAL A 10 -4.75 1.21 -6.44
CA VAL A 10 -5.23 2.05 -5.35
C VAL A 10 -4.68 3.45 -5.46
N ARG A 11 -5.30 4.36 -4.70
CA ARG A 11 -4.75 5.66 -4.35
C ARG A 11 -4.47 5.68 -2.85
N PHE A 12 -3.28 6.13 -2.45
CA PHE A 12 -2.99 6.29 -1.02
C PHE A 12 -3.71 7.53 -0.47
N THR A 13 -4.58 7.35 0.52
CA THR A 13 -5.45 8.41 1.04
C THR A 13 -5.04 8.93 2.40
N GLY A 14 -4.10 8.25 3.06
CA GLY A 14 -3.42 8.80 4.22
C GLY A 14 -2.94 7.75 5.21
N VAL A 15 -2.27 8.27 6.23
CA VAL A 15 -1.83 7.50 7.38
C VAL A 15 -2.10 8.28 8.66
N THR A 16 -2.58 7.57 9.66
CA THR A 16 -2.78 8.11 11.02
C THR A 16 -2.04 7.25 12.04
N ASP A 17 -1.83 7.77 13.24
CA ASP A 17 -1.59 6.91 14.40
C ASP A 17 -2.87 6.13 14.78
N LEU A 18 -2.78 5.39 15.89
CA LEU A 18 -3.90 4.58 16.40
C LEU A 18 -5.01 5.43 17.04
N ASP A 19 -4.76 6.71 17.28
CA ASP A 19 -5.73 7.68 17.80
C ASP A 19 -6.36 8.52 16.66
N ASP A 20 -6.24 8.06 15.41
CA ASP A 20 -6.71 8.72 14.19
C ASP A 20 -6.07 10.10 13.91
N THR A 21 -4.92 10.41 14.52
CA THR A 21 -4.19 11.65 14.24
C THR A 21 -3.37 11.51 12.94
N PRO A 22 -3.56 12.40 11.94
CA PRO A 22 -2.78 12.36 10.70
C PRO A 22 -1.28 12.55 10.95
N LEU A 23 -0.46 11.79 10.23
CA LEU A 23 1.00 11.88 10.33
C LEU A 23 1.56 12.73 9.20
N SER A 24 2.53 13.59 9.52
CA SER A 24 3.16 14.53 8.59
C SER A 24 4.63 14.19 8.31
N ASP A 25 4.98 12.91 8.23
CA ASP A 25 6.33 12.46 7.89
C ASP A 25 6.47 12.12 6.40
N TRP A 26 7.57 11.47 6.01
CA TRP A 26 7.87 11.06 4.63
C TRP A 26 6.74 10.26 3.96
N ARG A 27 5.81 9.68 4.71
CA ARG A 27 4.63 9.00 4.13
C ARG A 27 3.68 9.98 3.44
N GLY A 28 3.71 11.26 3.84
CA GLY A 28 2.95 12.33 3.20
C GLY A 28 3.30 12.51 1.73
N ASP A 29 4.51 12.14 1.31
CA ASP A 29 4.96 12.25 -0.09
C ASP A 29 4.14 11.34 -1.01
N TYR A 30 3.54 10.27 -0.48
CA TYR A 30 2.70 9.34 -1.24
C TYR A 30 1.23 9.80 -1.32
N LEU A 31 0.83 10.83 -0.58
CA LEU A 31 -0.57 11.19 -0.41
C LEU A 31 -1.22 11.59 -1.73
N GLY A 32 -2.34 10.93 -2.06
CA GLY A 32 -3.08 11.16 -3.30
C GLY A 32 -2.47 10.47 -4.53
N LEU A 33 -1.30 9.84 -4.41
CA LEU A 33 -0.69 9.14 -5.54
C LEU A 33 -1.43 7.83 -5.84
N PRO A 34 -1.76 7.57 -7.12
CA PRO A 34 -2.18 6.26 -7.56
C PRO A 34 -0.98 5.30 -7.63
N GLY A 35 -1.24 4.00 -7.50
CA GLY A 35 -0.21 3.00 -7.56
C GLY A 35 -0.72 1.58 -7.38
N MET A 36 0.21 0.63 -7.31
CA MET A 36 -0.08 -0.77 -7.08
C MET A 36 0.20 -1.15 -5.62
N LEU A 37 -0.79 -1.74 -4.97
CA LEU A 37 -0.68 -2.33 -3.64
C LEU A 37 -0.50 -3.85 -3.75
N CYS A 38 0.68 -4.34 -3.40
CA CYS A 38 0.98 -5.76 -3.30
C CYS A 38 0.74 -6.25 -1.87
N ILE A 39 -0.10 -7.27 -1.71
CA ILE A 39 -0.57 -7.74 -0.41
C ILE A 39 0.05 -9.11 -0.09
N TYR A 40 0.60 -9.22 1.12
CA TYR A 40 1.24 -10.44 1.60
C TYR A 40 0.63 -10.87 2.94
N GLU A 41 0.48 -12.17 3.14
CA GLU A 41 -0.03 -12.75 4.38
C GLU A 41 1.07 -13.51 5.12
N SER A 42 1.14 -13.35 6.44
CA SER A 42 2.10 -14.08 7.27
C SER A 42 1.68 -15.55 7.40
N GLU A 43 2.59 -16.48 7.09
CA GLU A 43 2.29 -17.92 7.19
C GLU A 43 2.67 -18.51 8.56
N HIS A 44 3.60 -17.88 9.28
CA HIS A 44 4.22 -18.49 10.46
C HIS A 44 4.30 -17.57 11.68
N LYS A 45 4.78 -16.33 11.53
CA LYS A 45 5.07 -15.46 12.68
C LYS A 45 3.79 -14.93 13.34
N VAL A 46 2.83 -14.51 12.52
CA VAL A 46 1.55 -13.95 12.96
C VAL A 46 0.45 -14.33 11.97
N PRO A 47 0.02 -15.60 11.95
CA PRO A 47 -0.90 -16.12 10.94
C PRO A 47 -2.13 -15.24 10.72
N GLY A 48 -2.48 -15.00 9.46
CA GLY A 48 -3.62 -14.16 9.06
C GLY A 48 -3.36 -12.65 9.09
N LYS A 49 -2.27 -12.17 9.71
CA LYS A 49 -1.86 -10.76 9.60
C LYS A 49 -1.24 -10.51 8.23
N ARG A 50 -1.44 -9.31 7.71
CA ARG A 50 -0.97 -8.91 6.38
C ARG A 50 0.01 -7.75 6.45
N LEU A 51 0.91 -7.69 5.48
CA LEU A 51 1.70 -6.50 5.18
C LEU A 51 1.46 -6.13 3.73
N VAL A 52 1.74 -4.88 3.41
CA VAL A 52 1.59 -4.37 2.04
C VAL A 52 2.85 -3.66 1.58
N TYR A 53 3.07 -3.72 0.27
CA TYR A 53 3.99 -2.85 -0.45
C TYR A 53 3.17 -1.97 -1.39
N PHE A 54 3.37 -0.66 -1.32
CA PHE A 54 2.73 0.31 -2.18
C PHE A 54 3.77 0.91 -3.13
N PHE A 55 3.59 0.66 -4.42
CA PHE A 55 4.40 1.19 -5.51
C PHE A 55 3.64 2.33 -6.18
N PRO A 56 4.04 3.61 -5.97
CA PRO A 56 3.40 4.72 -6.66
C PRO A 56 3.71 4.65 -8.17
N HIS A 57 2.79 5.15 -8.99
CA HIS A 57 2.97 5.19 -10.44
C HIS A 57 4.21 5.99 -10.86
N GLU A 58 4.37 7.18 -10.26
CA GLU A 58 5.51 8.07 -10.46
C GLU A 58 6.23 8.26 -9.13
N PRO A 59 7.21 7.40 -8.78
CA PRO A 59 8.09 7.69 -7.66
C PRO A 59 8.95 8.90 -8.00
N ASP A 60 8.77 10.01 -7.29
CA ASP A 60 9.67 11.17 -7.43
C ASP A 60 11.09 10.80 -6.94
N LYS A 61 12.10 11.55 -7.37
CA LYS A 61 13.51 11.40 -6.99
C LYS A 61 13.74 11.45 -5.48
N GLU A 62 12.87 12.14 -4.75
CA GLU A 62 12.95 12.28 -3.30
C GLU A 62 12.21 11.14 -2.55
N MET A 63 11.34 10.40 -3.24
CA MET A 63 10.59 9.29 -2.65
C MET A 63 11.42 8.00 -2.62
N GLN A 64 11.16 7.16 -1.62
CA GLN A 64 11.57 5.76 -1.72
C GLN A 64 10.79 5.12 -2.88
N ARG A 65 11.41 4.16 -3.59
CA ARG A 65 10.78 3.46 -4.73
C ARG A 65 9.41 2.87 -4.40
N TYR A 66 9.17 2.56 -3.13
CA TYR A 66 7.91 2.06 -2.61
C TYR A 66 7.80 2.36 -1.12
N MET A 67 6.58 2.35 -0.60
CA MET A 67 6.30 2.30 0.84
C MET A 67 5.96 0.86 1.22
N HIS A 68 6.39 0.39 2.38
CA HIS A 68 5.94 -0.89 2.91
C HIS A 68 5.58 -0.81 4.38
N THR A 69 4.77 -1.75 4.85
CA THR A 69 4.31 -1.79 6.24
C THR A 69 4.91 -2.97 6.99
N THR A 70 4.73 -2.97 8.30
CA THR A 70 4.83 -4.18 9.11
C THR A 70 3.54 -5.01 9.00
N PHE A 71 3.56 -6.24 9.52
CA PHE A 71 2.34 -7.05 9.61
C PHE A 71 1.30 -6.40 10.53
N GLY A 72 0.04 -6.44 10.11
CA GLY A 72 -1.08 -5.82 10.78
C GLY A 72 -2.43 -6.44 10.39
N ASP A 73 -3.49 -5.92 11.00
CA ASP A 73 -4.86 -6.23 10.62
C ASP A 73 -5.20 -5.54 9.30
N TYR A 74 -5.82 -6.31 8.40
CA TYR A 74 -6.25 -5.83 7.10
C TYR A 74 -7.76 -5.93 7.03
N SER A 75 -8.39 -4.85 6.60
CA SER A 75 -9.80 -4.85 6.23
C SER A 75 -9.99 -4.17 4.89
N GLU A 76 -11.03 -4.60 4.18
CA GLU A 76 -11.48 -4.01 2.93
C GLU A 76 -12.99 -3.81 3.05
N SER A 77 -13.44 -2.55 3.02
CA SER A 77 -14.86 -2.18 3.12
C SER A 77 -15.11 -0.95 2.25
N ASP A 78 -16.21 -0.96 1.50
CA ASP A 78 -16.67 0.21 0.71
C ASP A 78 -15.59 0.78 -0.22
N GLY A 79 -14.78 -0.08 -0.82
CA GLY A 79 -13.67 0.31 -1.70
C GLY A 79 -12.46 0.88 -0.97
N ILE A 80 -12.42 0.86 0.36
CA ILE A 80 -11.28 1.31 1.17
C ILE A 80 -10.57 0.11 1.78
N ILE A 81 -9.25 0.07 1.61
CA ILE A 81 -8.36 -0.83 2.33
C ILE A 81 -7.82 -0.08 3.53
N THR A 82 -7.94 -0.71 4.70
CA THR A 82 -7.33 -0.25 5.93
C THR A 82 -6.34 -1.29 6.42
N LEU A 83 -5.10 -0.86 6.68
CA LEU A 83 -4.10 -1.70 7.33
C LEU A 83 -3.71 -1.09 8.67
N THR A 84 -3.97 -1.82 9.75
CA THR A 84 -3.66 -1.41 11.13
C THR A 84 -2.49 -2.23 11.65
N SER A 85 -1.35 -1.57 11.86
CA SER A 85 -0.19 -2.19 12.51
C SER A 85 0.28 -1.34 13.69
N HIS A 86 1.27 -0.48 13.48
CA HIS A 86 1.64 0.62 14.39
C HIS A 86 0.93 1.93 14.04
N HIS A 87 0.37 1.96 12.83
CA HIS A 87 -0.32 3.08 12.22
C HIS A 87 -1.49 2.52 11.41
N ILE A 88 -2.43 3.39 11.05
CA ILE A 88 -3.58 3.06 10.21
C ILE A 88 -3.32 3.64 8.83
N TYR A 89 -3.08 2.77 7.85
CA TYR A 89 -2.90 3.16 6.45
C TYR A 89 -4.23 3.01 5.72
N LYS A 90 -4.61 4.02 4.93
CA LYS A 90 -5.84 4.02 4.14
C LYS A 90 -5.49 4.10 2.65
N PHE A 91 -6.10 3.22 1.88
CA PHE A 91 -6.01 3.20 0.43
C PHE A 91 -7.41 3.10 -0.15
N GLU A 92 -7.68 3.87 -1.19
CA GLU A 92 -8.91 3.78 -1.96
C GLU A 92 -8.66 2.88 -3.17
N ILE A 93 -9.52 1.90 -3.41
CA ILE A 93 -9.50 1.02 -4.57
C ILE A 93 -10.21 1.74 -5.72
N GLY A 94 -9.61 1.74 -6.90
CA GLY A 94 -10.21 2.37 -8.07
C GLY A 94 -9.37 2.18 -9.33
N ASP A 95 -9.92 2.68 -10.43
CA ASP A 95 -9.27 2.67 -11.75
C ASP A 95 -8.62 4.04 -11.99
N PHE A 96 -7.52 4.28 -11.29
CA PHE A 96 -6.83 5.59 -11.28
C PHE A 96 -5.75 5.71 -12.36
N LEU A 97 -5.51 4.65 -13.12
CA LEU A 97 -4.40 4.53 -14.05
C LEU A 97 -4.93 3.89 -15.33
N SER A 98 -4.39 4.32 -16.46
CA SER A 98 -4.63 3.70 -17.75
C SER A 98 -4.01 2.29 -17.82
N GLU A 99 -4.42 1.51 -18.81
CA GLU A 99 -3.87 0.16 -19.04
C GLU A 99 -2.36 0.15 -19.25
N ASP A 100 -1.79 1.18 -19.85
CA ASP A 100 -0.35 1.26 -20.11
C ASP A 100 0.42 1.63 -18.84
N GLU A 101 -0.11 2.52 -18.03
CA GLU A 101 0.43 2.86 -16.71
C GLU A 101 0.38 1.65 -15.77
N HIS A 102 -0.70 0.85 -15.83
CA HIS A 102 -0.77 -0.44 -15.15
C HIS A 102 0.37 -1.37 -15.57
N LYS A 103 0.60 -1.56 -16.88
CA LYS A 103 1.67 -2.45 -17.38
C LYS A 103 3.05 -2.00 -16.90
N ILE A 104 3.33 -0.70 -16.92
CA ILE A 104 4.60 -0.14 -16.46
C ILE A 104 4.79 -0.39 -14.96
N LEU A 105 3.76 -0.16 -14.14
CA LEU A 105 3.79 -0.44 -12.71
C LEU A 105 4.04 -1.92 -12.40
N TRP A 106 3.38 -2.81 -13.15
CA TRP A 106 3.60 -4.25 -13.04
C TRP A 106 5.04 -4.64 -13.37
N LEU A 107 5.63 -4.07 -14.42
CA LEU A 107 7.05 -4.31 -14.73
C LEU A 107 7.95 -3.82 -13.61
N ASN A 108 7.71 -2.61 -13.09
CA ASN A 108 8.57 -2.01 -12.08
C ASN A 108 8.51 -2.73 -10.72
N ALA A 109 7.33 -3.19 -10.30
CA ALA A 109 7.16 -3.83 -9.00
C ALA A 109 7.72 -5.26 -8.93
N PHE A 110 7.85 -5.95 -10.06
CA PHE A 110 8.34 -7.34 -10.14
C PHE A 110 9.79 -7.46 -10.59
N LEU A 111 10.46 -6.34 -10.88
CA LEU A 111 11.90 -6.28 -11.18
C LEU A 111 12.78 -6.00 -9.95
N ILE A 112 12.20 -6.12 -8.75
CA ILE A 112 12.85 -5.91 -7.43
C ILE A 112 12.94 -7.26 -6.72
#